data_AF-A0A951RWC3-F1
#
_entry.id   AF-A0A951RWC3-F1
#
_cell.length_a   1.000
_cell.length_b   1.000
_cell.length_c   1.000
_cell.angle_alpha   90.00
_cell.angle_beta   90.00
_cell.angle_gamma   90.00
#
_symmetry.space_group_name_H-M   'P 1'
#
loop_
_entity.id
_entity.type
_entity.pdbx_description
1 polymer ?
#
loop_
_entity_poly.entity_id
_entity_poly.type
_entity_poly.pdbx_seq_one_letter_code
_entity_poly.pdbx_strand_id
1 'polypeptide(L)'
;MTAGETATEYDPSGHLLISFLGNYQQQEPDEALMEILARLIARLCKLYNISPDTIATHRDYSKMTTCPGKYLYPYFQDKSVKKRVKKLLGKR
;
A
#
# COMPACT_ATOMS: atom_id res chain seq x y z
N MET A 1 4.27 21.35 2.89
CA MET A 1 4.52 20.01 2.29
C MET A 1 3.52 19.82 1.17
N THR A 2 3.95 19.38 -0.01
CA THR A 2 3.07 19.20 -1.17
C THR A 2 2.35 17.86 -1.06
N ALA A 3 1.02 17.85 -1.24
CA ALA A 3 0.22 16.63 -1.28
C ALA A 3 0.40 15.90 -2.63
N GLY A 4 0.25 14.57 -2.64
CA GLY A 4 0.25 13.80 -3.88
C GLY A 4 -1.02 14.01 -4.69
N GLU A 5 -0.96 13.83 -6.01
CA GLU A 5 -2.13 13.83 -6.89
C GLU A 5 -2.72 12.41 -6.98
N THR A 6 -4.05 12.30 -6.94
CA THR A 6 -4.76 11.01 -6.97
C THR A 6 -5.77 10.89 -8.10
N ALA A 7 -6.10 12.00 -8.77
CA ALA A 7 -7.18 12.11 -9.76
C ALA A 7 -8.54 11.60 -9.22
N THR A 8 -8.78 11.77 -7.92
CA THR A 8 -10.01 11.35 -7.23
C THR A 8 -10.46 12.41 -6.22
N GLU A 9 -11.60 12.18 -5.57
CA GLU A 9 -12.15 13.02 -4.50
C GLU A 9 -11.39 12.91 -3.16
N TYR A 10 -10.46 11.97 -3.05
CA TYR A 10 -9.72 11.70 -1.83
C TYR A 10 -8.60 12.73 -1.59
N ASP A 11 -8.64 13.39 -0.43
CA ASP A 11 -7.58 14.25 0.09
C ASP A 11 -6.44 13.39 0.69
N PRO A 12 -5.25 13.35 0.06
CA PRO A 12 -4.14 12.53 0.52
C PRO A 12 -3.23 13.26 1.53
N SER A 13 -3.63 14.44 2.01
CA SER A 13 -2.85 15.19 3.00
C SER A 13 -2.58 14.35 4.25
N GLY A 14 -1.32 14.29 4.67
CA GLY A 14 -0.88 13.46 5.80
C GLY A 14 -0.65 11.99 5.47
N HIS A 15 -0.87 11.55 4.22
CA HIS A 15 -0.61 10.18 3.79
C HIS A 15 0.62 10.08 2.88
N LEU A 16 1.41 9.02 3.09
CA LEU A 16 2.46 8.62 2.17
C LEU A 16 1.86 7.70 1.12
N LEU A 17 1.92 8.11 -0.15
CA LEU A 17 1.38 7.35 -1.27
C LEU A 17 2.48 6.47 -1.89
N ILE A 18 2.15 5.21 -2.17
CA ILE A 18 3.01 4.28 -2.89
C ILE A 18 2.22 3.75 -4.09
N SER A 19 2.80 3.87 -5.28
CA SER A 19 2.23 3.36 -6.52
C SER A 19 3.21 2.41 -7.19
N PHE A 20 2.72 1.26 -7.65
CA PHE A 20 3.49 0.29 -8.42
C PHE A 20 3.03 0.35 -9.86
N LEU A 21 4.00 0.49 -10.78
CA LEU A 21 3.69 0.46 -12.21
C LEU A 21 3.14 -0.92 -12.58
N GLY A 22 1.95 -0.95 -13.17
CA GLY A 22 1.27 -2.18 -13.56
C GLY A 22 -0.24 -2.02 -13.61
N ASN A 23 -0.92 -3.06 -14.08
CA ASN A 23 -2.39 -3.14 -14.11
C ASN A 23 -2.86 -4.42 -13.41
N TYR A 24 -3.02 -4.35 -12.09
CA TYR A 24 -3.50 -5.47 -11.27
C TYR A 24 -5.02 -5.67 -11.30
N GLN A 25 -5.72 -5.05 -12.27
CA GLN A 25 -7.03 -5.53 -12.71
C GLN A 25 -6.91 -6.72 -13.67
N GLN A 26 -5.75 -6.89 -14.31
CA GLN A 26 -5.50 -7.90 -15.35
C GLN A 26 -4.39 -8.88 -14.99
N GLN A 27 -3.44 -8.49 -14.14
CA GLN A 27 -2.31 -9.34 -13.73
C GLN A 27 -2.32 -9.62 -12.23
N GLU A 28 -1.88 -10.81 -11.85
CA GLU A 28 -1.61 -11.15 -10.46
C GLU A 28 -0.23 -10.64 -10.03
N PRO A 29 -0.08 -10.12 -8.80
CA PRO A 29 1.23 -9.80 -8.27
C PRO A 29 2.03 -11.08 -8.03
N ASP A 30 3.28 -11.12 -8.48
CA ASP A 30 4.17 -12.22 -8.13
C ASP A 30 4.73 -12.06 -6.69
N GLU A 31 5.31 -13.13 -6.16
CA GLU A 31 5.84 -13.13 -4.80
C GLU A 31 7.01 -12.14 -4.63
N ALA A 32 7.79 -11.90 -5.69
CA ALA A 32 8.88 -10.93 -5.69
C ALA A 32 8.38 -9.50 -5.49
N LEU A 33 7.30 -9.12 -6.18
CA LEU A 33 6.63 -7.84 -5.98
C LEU A 33 6.07 -7.72 -4.58
N MET A 34 5.43 -8.77 -4.06
CA MET A 34 4.87 -8.77 -2.70
C MET A 34 5.97 -8.61 -1.64
N GLU A 35 7.15 -9.19 -1.86
CA GLU A 35 8.30 -9.00 -0.99
C GLU A 35 8.85 -7.57 -1.05
N ILE A 36 9.06 -7.03 -2.26
CA ILE A 36 9.55 -5.64 -2.45
C ILE A 36 8.56 -4.64 -1.85
N LEU A 37 7.26 -4.82 -2.08
CA LEU A 37 6.17 -4.03 -1.50
C LEU A 37 6.27 -3.99 0.03
N ALA A 38 6.35 -5.16 0.66
CA ALA A 38 6.42 -5.25 2.12
C ALA A 38 7.71 -4.61 2.68
N ARG A 39 8.85 -4.82 2.02
CA ARG A 39 10.14 -4.22 2.41
C ARG A 39 10.14 -2.70 2.26
N LEU A 40 9.57 -2.18 1.18
CA LEU A 40 9.45 -0.74 0.95
C LEU A 40 8.56 -0.09 2.02
N ILE A 41 7.37 -0.65 2.26
CA ILE A 41 6.47 -0.14 3.30
C ILE A 41 7.14 -0.19 4.66
N ALA A 42 7.77 -1.31 5.03
CA ALA A 42 8.45 -1.43 6.33
C ALA A 42 9.57 -0.39 6.49
N ARG A 43 10.37 -0.16 5.44
CA ARG A 43 11.42 0.87 5.44
C ARG A 43 10.83 2.27 5.66
N LEU A 44 9.74 2.60 4.96
CA LEU A 44 9.09 3.91 5.06
C LEU A 44 8.40 4.11 6.42
N CYS A 45 7.74 3.08 6.95
CA CYS A 45 7.22 3.07 8.32
C CYS A 45 8.31 3.40 9.33
N LYS A 46 9.48 2.76 9.22
CA LYS A 46 10.61 3.01 10.11
C LYS A 46 11.20 4.41 9.92
N LEU A 47 11.38 4.85 8.68
CA LEU A 47 11.99 6.15 8.36
C LEU A 47 11.15 7.34 8.84
N TYR A 48 9.83 7.25 8.69
CA TYR A 48 8.91 8.34 9.01
C TYR A 48 8.10 8.11 10.29
N ASN A 49 8.43 7.08 11.07
CA ASN A 49 7.72 6.69 12.30
C ASN A 49 6.20 6.51 12.10
N ILE A 50 5.81 5.88 10.99
CA ILE A 50 4.39 5.61 10.65
C ILE A 50 4.01 4.22 11.15
N SER A 51 2.90 4.13 11.87
CA SER A 51 2.37 2.84 12.33
C SER A 51 1.94 1.96 11.15
N PRO A 52 2.38 0.68 11.07
CA PRO A 52 1.91 -0.23 10.03
C PRO A 52 0.41 -0.56 10.13
N ASP A 53 -0.28 -0.15 11.20
CA ASP A 53 -1.72 -0.32 11.31
C ASP A 53 -2.51 0.63 10.41
N THR A 54 -1.92 1.73 9.98
CA THR A 54 -2.55 2.72 9.08
C THR A 54 -2.43 2.35 7.60
N ILE A 55 -1.85 1.19 7.26
CA ILE A 55 -1.79 0.71 5.88
C ILE A 55 -3.21 0.49 5.35
N ALA A 56 -3.54 1.19 4.28
CA ALA A 56 -4.79 1.14 3.53
C ALA A 56 -4.49 1.38 2.04
N THR A 57 -5.48 1.12 1.19
CA THR A 57 -5.38 1.25 -0.26
C THR A 57 -6.16 2.45 -0.78
N HIS A 58 -5.93 2.86 -2.03
CA HIS A 58 -6.60 4.02 -2.61
C HIS A 58 -8.13 3.85 -2.64
N ARG A 59 -8.64 2.66 -3.00
CA ARG A 59 -10.08 2.36 -2.98
C ARG A 59 -10.70 2.27 -1.58
N ASP A 60 -9.90 2.24 -0.52
CA ASP A 60 -10.43 2.35 0.86
C ASP A 60 -10.76 3.81 1.21
N TYR A 61 -10.22 4.78 0.45
CA TYR A 61 -10.43 6.22 0.65
C TYR A 61 -11.27 6.90 -0.44
N SER A 62 -11.37 6.32 -1.65
CA SER A 62 -12.12 6.89 -2.77
C SER A 62 -13.04 5.84 -3.41
N LYS A 63 -14.25 6.27 -3.80
CA LYS A 63 -15.21 5.46 -4.56
C LYS A 63 -15.00 5.57 -6.07
N MET A 64 -14.16 6.51 -6.53
CA MET A 64 -13.88 6.77 -7.94
C MET A 64 -12.77 5.89 -8.52
N THR A 65 -12.18 5.00 -7.73
CA THR A 65 -11.02 4.20 -8.11
C THR A 65 -11.19 2.71 -7.81
N THR A 66 -10.53 1.89 -8.62
CA THR A 66 -10.36 0.45 -8.38
C THR A 66 -8.95 0.10 -7.91
N CYS A 67 -8.05 1.08 -7.82
CA CYS A 67 -6.69 0.92 -7.33
C CYS A 67 -6.72 0.37 -5.89
N PRO A 68 -6.00 -0.73 -5.59
CA PRO A 68 -4.80 -1.21 -6.26
C PRO A 68 -5.04 -2.32 -7.30
N GLY A 69 -6.30 -2.58 -7.68
CA GLY A 69 -6.68 -3.65 -8.61
C GLY A 69 -7.19 -4.90 -7.91
N LYS A 70 -8.04 -5.67 -8.59
CA LYS A 70 -8.77 -6.82 -8.04
C LYS A 70 -7.87 -7.98 -7.63
N TYR A 71 -6.69 -8.12 -8.24
CA TYR A 71 -5.74 -9.17 -7.89
C TYR A 71 -4.81 -8.77 -6.75
N LEU A 72 -4.55 -7.48 -6.54
CA LEU A 72 -3.68 -6.99 -5.47
C LEU A 72 -4.45 -6.63 -4.18
N TYR A 73 -5.68 -6.10 -4.31
CA TYR A 73 -6.51 -5.70 -3.16
C TYR A 73 -6.78 -6.81 -2.13
N PRO A 74 -7.00 -8.09 -2.50
CA PRO A 74 -7.28 -9.15 -1.53
C PRO A 74 -6.19 -9.29 -0.45
N TYR A 75 -4.93 -9.06 -0.79
CA TYR A 75 -3.80 -9.13 0.14
C TYR A 75 -3.76 -7.99 1.19
N PHE A 76 -4.49 -6.91 0.95
CA PHE A 76 -4.71 -5.83 1.92
C PHE A 76 -5.94 -6.15 2.77
N GLN A 77 -7.02 -6.64 2.15
CA GLN A 77 -8.26 -7.00 2.81
C GLN A 77 -8.07 -8.13 3.85
N ASP A 78 -7.32 -9.17 3.50
CA ASP A 78 -6.99 -10.30 4.40
C ASP A 78 -5.85 -9.98 5.40
N LYS A 79 -5.30 -8.76 5.31
CA LYS A 79 -4.19 -8.24 6.11
C LYS A 79 -2.84 -8.95 5.86
N SER A 80 -2.69 -9.70 4.77
CA SER A 80 -1.44 -10.39 4.40
C SER A 80 -0.26 -9.43 4.25
N VAL A 81 -0.45 -8.30 3.55
CA VAL A 81 0.59 -7.26 3.44
C VAL A 81 0.96 -6.69 4.81
N LYS A 82 -0.05 -6.33 5.63
CA LYS A 82 0.15 -5.79 6.98
C LYS A 82 0.95 -6.75 7.87
N LYS A 83 0.64 -8.05 7.82
CA LYS A 83 1.38 -9.09 8.55
C LYS A 83 2.84 -9.19 8.09
N ARG A 84 3.10 -9.16 6.78
CA ARG A 84 4.47 -9.17 6.21
C ARG A 84 5.28 -7.97 6.69
N VAL A 85 4.69 -6.76 6.65
CA VAL A 85 5.31 -5.52 7.13
C VAL A 85 5.64 -5.60 8.63
N LYS A 86 4.67 -5.99 9.47
CA LYS A 86 4.89 -6.15 10.92
C LYS A 86 5.99 -7.16 11.24
N LYS A 87 6.05 -8.27 10.50
CA LYS A 87 7.12 -9.27 10.64
C LYS A 87 8.50 -8.66 10.31
N LEU A 88 8.61 -7.84 9.28
CA LEU A 88 9.87 -7.16 8.92
C LEU A 88 10.30 -6.13 9.96
N LEU A 89 9.35 -5.39 10.53
CA LEU A 89 9.63 -4.40 11.59
C LEU A 89 10.03 -5.06 12.92
N GLY A 90 9.55 -6.27 13.20
CA GLY A 90 9.88 -7.04 14.41
C GLY A 90 11.20 -7.82 14.33
N LYS A 91 11.81 -7.96 13.14
CA LYS A 91 13.14 -8.57 13.00
C LYS A 91 14.19 -7.57 13.50
N ARG A 92 14.80 -7.89 14.64
CA ARG A 92 15.97 -7.19 15.19
C ARG A 92 17.23 -7.65 14.46
#